data_AF-A0A512JPT4-F1
#
_entry.id   AF-A0A512JPT4-F1
#
_cell.length_a   1.000
_cell.length_b   1.000
_cell.length_c   1.000
_cell.angle_alpha   90.00
_cell.angle_beta   90.00
_cell.angle_gamma   90.00
#
_symmetry.space_group_name_H-M   'P 1'
#
loop_
_entity.id
_entity.type
_entity.pdbx_description
1 polymer ?
#
loop_
_entity_poly.entity_id
_entity_poly.type
_entity_poly.pdbx_seq_one_letter_code
_entity_poly.pdbx_strand_id
1 'polypeptide(L)' 'MIGMPSRLSAEAPDRAERDRLLAAVARDGYVAGYSGIRIAKSGRRFPIVDVVVWQLIDEAGVTHGQAATYRLPKD' A
#
# COMPACT_ATOMS: atom_id res chain seq x y z
N MET A 1 -4.10 -9.25 -17.30
CA MET A 1 -4.44 -7.83 -17.05
C MET A 1 -3.69 -7.40 -15.80
N ILE A 2 -2.61 -6.62 -15.94
CA ILE A 2 -1.88 -6.10 -14.78
C ILE A 2 -2.74 -4.99 -14.17
N GLY A 3 -3.04 -5.10 -12.88
CA GLY A 3 -3.89 -4.15 -12.15
C GLY A 3 -3.31 -2.73 -12.17
N MET A 4 -4.15 -1.72 -11.91
CA MET A 4 -3.71 -0.34 -11.81
C MET A 4 -2.58 -0.21 -10.77
N PRO A 5 -1.42 0.37 -11.12
CA PRO A 5 -0.32 0.58 -10.18
C PRO A 5 -0.82 1.29 -8.91
N SER A 6 -0.40 0.82 -7.74
CA SER A 6 -0.81 1.39 -6.44
C SER A 6 -0.57 2.91 -6.39
N ARG A 7 0.55 3.39 -6.96
CA ARG A 7 0.88 4.82 -7.10
C ARG A 7 -0.14 5.65 -7.89
N LEU A 8 -0.91 5.02 -8.77
CA LEU A 8 -1.91 5.69 -9.62
C LEU A 8 -3.34 5.60 -9.06
N SER A 9 -3.54 4.87 -7.95
CA SER A 9 -4.86 4.64 -7.35
C SER A 9 -4.93 4.91 -5.84
N ALA A 10 -3.81 5.15 -5.17
CA ALA A 10 -3.82 5.70 -3.83
C ALA A 10 -4.02 7.21 -3.91
N GLU A 11 -4.90 7.77 -3.08
CA GLU A 11 -4.68 9.17 -2.72
C GLU A 11 -3.27 9.28 -2.15
N ALA A 12 -2.52 10.29 -2.61
CA ALA A 12 -1.19 10.51 -2.06
C ALA A 12 -1.36 10.73 -0.55
N PRO A 13 -0.77 9.89 0.32
CA PRO A 13 -0.49 10.34 1.66
C PRO A 13 0.30 11.64 1.53
N ASP A 14 0.23 12.52 2.54
CA ASP A 14 1.25 13.57 2.63
C ASP A 14 2.62 12.91 2.40
N ARG A 15 3.47 13.52 1.57
CA ARG A 15 4.71 12.90 1.10
C ARG A 15 5.54 12.38 2.28
N ALA A 16 5.51 13.11 3.39
CA ALA A 16 6.12 12.73 4.66
C ALA A 16 5.53 11.45 5.29
N GLU A 17 4.22 11.25 5.22
CA GLU A 17 3.56 10.05 5.77
C GLU A 17 3.86 8.82 4.93
N ARG A 18 3.90 8.96 3.60
CA ARG A 18 4.38 7.91 2.70
C ARG A 18 5.81 7.51 3.04
N ASP A 19 6.70 8.49 3.21
CA ASP A 19 8.11 8.22 3.49
C ASP A 19 8.29 7.51 4.85
N ARG A 20 7.53 7.91 5.88
CA ARG A 20 7.50 7.21 7.18
C ARG A 20 7.01 5.78 7.05
N LEU A 21 5.93 5.55 6.30
CA LEU A 21 5.38 4.22 6.05
C LEU A 21 6.41 3.32 5.37
N LEU A 22 7.03 3.80 4.29
CA LEU A 22 8.02 3.03 3.54
C LEU A 22 9.31 2.80 4.34
N ALA A 23 9.74 3.77 5.16
CA ALA A 23 10.88 3.60 6.06
C ALA A 23 10.60 2.53 7.14
N ALA A 24 9.38 2.51 7.70
CA ALA A 24 8.98 1.47 8.64
C ALA A 24 8.92 0.09 7.96
N VAL A 25 8.38 -0.02 6.75
CA VAL A 25 8.38 -1.28 5.96
C VAL A 25 9.81 -1.76 5.68
N ALA A 26 10.73 -0.85 5.33
CA ALA A 26 12.11 -1.21 5.06
C ALA A 26 12.86 -1.70 6.32
N ARG A 27 12.53 -1.15 7.49
CA ARG A 27 13.16 -1.51 8.77
C ARG A 27 12.55 -2.79 9.38
N ASP A 28 11.23 -2.88 9.38
CA ASP A 28 10.48 -3.89 10.14
C ASP A 28 9.96 -5.04 9.26
N GLY A 29 10.17 -4.94 7.94
CA GLY A 29 9.72 -5.92 6.93
C GLY A 29 8.26 -5.75 6.52
N TYR A 30 7.41 -5.25 7.42
CA TYR A 30 6.01 -4.95 7.15
C TYR A 30 5.44 -3.87 8.07
N VAL A 31 4.31 -3.30 7.68
CA VAL A 31 3.45 -2.44 8.50
C VAL A 31 1.99 -2.81 8.25
N ALA A 32 1.15 -2.62 9.25
CA ALA A 32 -0.27 -2.97 9.19
C ALA A 32 -1.14 -1.91 9.89
N GLY A 33 -2.44 -1.92 9.59
CA GLY A 33 -3.45 -1.20 10.37
C GLY A 33 -3.74 0.23 9.91
N TYR A 34 -3.18 0.67 8.79
CA TYR A 34 -3.57 1.96 8.22
C TYR A 34 -4.86 1.84 7.39
N SER A 35 -5.58 2.95 7.26
CA SER A 35 -6.80 3.08 6.44
C SER A 35 -6.71 4.33 5.58
N GLY A 36 -7.44 4.39 4.47
CA GLY A 36 -7.37 5.55 3.57
C GLY A 36 -8.36 5.47 2.41
N ILE A 37 -8.20 6.35 1.41
CA ILE A 37 -9.05 6.38 0.22
C ILE A 37 -8.26 5.93 -1.00
N ARG A 38 -8.90 5.11 -1.84
CA ARG A 38 -8.42 4.71 -3.17
C ARG A 38 -9.29 5.31 -4.26
N ILE A 39 -8.68 5.54 -5.41
CA ILE A 39 -9.30 6.03 -6.64
C ILE A 39 -9.28 4.87 -7.64
N ALA A 40 -10.46 4.42 -8.06
CA ALA A 40 -10.61 3.42 -9.11
C ALA A 40 -10.24 4.01 -10.47
N LYS A 41 -10.05 3.14 -11.48
CA LYS A 41 -9.80 3.58 -12.87
C LYS A 41 -10.86 4.55 -13.41
N SER A 42 -12.10 4.45 -12.94
CA SER A 42 -13.20 5.35 -13.29
C SER A 42 -13.16 6.72 -12.59
N GLY A 43 -12.21 6.96 -11.68
CA GLY A 43 -12.19 8.12 -10.79
C GLY A 43 -13.03 7.96 -9.52
N ARG A 44 -13.78 6.84 -9.38
CA ARG A 44 -14.56 6.58 -8.16
C ARG A 44 -13.65 6.44 -6.95
N ARG A 45 -13.92 7.24 -5.92
CA ARG A 45 -13.26 7.17 -4.62
C ARG A 45 -13.92 6.10 -3.76
N PHE A 46 -13.13 5.29 -3.06
CA PHE A 46 -13.64 4.31 -2.11
C PHE A 46 -12.68 4.13 -0.93
N PRO A 47 -13.21 3.96 0.29
CA PRO A 47 -12.40 3.70 1.46
C PRO A 47 -11.76 2.31 1.42
N ILE A 48 -10.59 2.21 2.02
CA ILE A 48 -9.90 0.96 2.31
C ILE A 48 -9.49 0.94 3.79
N VAL A 49 -9.50 -0.24 4.38
CA VAL A 49 -9.16 -0.49 5.78
C VAL A 49 -8.20 -1.67 5.88
N ASP A 50 -7.59 -1.81 7.06
CA ASP A 50 -6.72 -2.93 7.40
C ASP A 50 -5.61 -3.16 6.37
N VAL A 51 -4.99 -2.07 5.94
CA VAL A 51 -3.98 -2.14 4.90
C VAL A 51 -2.69 -2.70 5.51
N VAL A 52 -2.10 -3.66 4.81
CA VAL A 52 -0.80 -4.23 5.12
C VAL A 52 0.13 -3.95 3.95
N VAL A 53 1.35 -3.48 4.25
CA VAL A 53 2.43 -3.27 3.28
C VAL A 53 3.64 -4.04 3.74
N TRP A 54 4.28 -4.76 2.84
CA TRP A 54 5.46 -5.57 3.14
C TRP A 54 6.50 -5.49 2.03
N GLN A 55 7.74 -5.79 2.40
CA GLN A 55 8.84 -5.96 1.44
C GLN A 55 8.65 -7.26 0.65
N LEU A 56 8.78 -7.18 -0.68
CA LEU A 56 8.86 -8.36 -1.53
C LEU A 56 10.31 -8.81 -1.56
N ILE A 57 10.60 -9.94 -0.91
CA ILE A 57 11.95 -10.51 -0.81
C ILE A 57 11.92 -11.90 -1.46
N ASP A 58 12.91 -12.20 -2.30
CA ASP A 58 13.05 -13.54 -2.89
C ASP A 58 13.81 -14.52 -1.98
N GLU A 59 13.97 -15.76 -2.45
CA GLU A 59 14.67 -16.82 -1.73
C GLU A 59 16.16 -16.51 -1.47
N ALA A 60 16.77 -15.63 -2.27
CA ALA A 60 18.15 -15.19 -2.11
C ALA A 60 18.27 -13.98 -1.15
N GLY A 61 17.17 -13.50 -0.58
CA GLY A 61 17.15 -12.33 0.30
C GLY A 61 17.14 -10.98 -0.45
N VAL A 62 16.97 -10.98 -1.77
CA VAL A 62 16.96 -9.76 -2.59
C VAL A 62 15.59 -9.09 -2.52
N THR A 63 15.59 -7.77 -2.25
CA THR A 63 14.37 -6.96 -2.25
C THR A 63 13.97 -6.55 -3.67
N HIS A 64 12.75 -6.90 -4.08
CA HIS A 64 12.17 -6.58 -5.38
C HIS A 64 11.18 -5.41 -5.35
N GLY A 65 10.89 -4.87 -4.16
CA GLY A 65 10.01 -3.73 -3.95
C GLY A 65 9.05 -3.95 -2.79
N GLN A 66 7.87 -3.32 -2.86
CA GLN A 66 6.80 -3.47 -1.88
C GLN A 66 5.54 -4.06 -2.50
N ALA A 67 4.81 -4.81 -1.71
CA ALA A 67 3.44 -5.22 -1.99
C ALA A 67 2.51 -4.69 -0.90
N ALA A 68 1.23 -4.53 -1.25
CA ALA A 68 0.22 -4.08 -0.32
C ALA A 68 -1.11 -4.78 -0.58
N THR A 69 -1.83 -5.09 0.49
CA THR A 69 -3.20 -5.63 0.45
C THR A 69 -4.08 -4.81 1.37
N TYR A 70 -5.38 -4.76 1.07
CA TYR A 70 -6.35 -3.99 1.82
C TYR A 70 -7.71 -4.68 1.85
N ARG A 71 -8.56 -4.27 2.78
CA ARG A 71 -9.97 -4.63 2.82
C ARG A 71 -10.84 -3.42 2.49
N LEU A 72 -12.06 -3.67 2.05
CA LEU A 72 -13.10 -2.65 2.04
C LEU A 72 -13.76 -2.61 3.43
N PRO A 73 -14.25 -1.45 3.90
CA PRO A 73 -15.09 -1.41 5.10
C PRO A 73 -16.26 -2.39 4.97
N LYS A 74 -16.70 -2.94 6.11
CA LYS A 74 -18.01 -3.59 6.19
C LYS A 74 -19.08 -2.49 6.26
N ASP A 75 -20.22 -2.74 5.62
CA ASP A 75 -21.41 -1.89 5.71
C ASP A 75 -21.91 -1.73 7.16
#